data_AF-A0AAV6Z6D3-F1
#
_entry.id   AF-A0AAV6Z6D3-F1
#
_cell.length_a   1.000
_cell.length_b   1.000
_cell.length_c   1.000
_cell.angle_alpha   90.00
_cell.angle_beta   90.00
_cell.angle_gamma   90.00
#
_symmetry.space_group_name_H-M   'P 1'
#
loop_
_entity.id
_entity.type
_entity.pdbx_description
1 polymer ?
#
loop_
_entity_poly.entity_id
_entity_poly.type
_entity_poly.pdbx_seq_one_letter_code
_entity_poly.pdbx_strand_id
1 'polypeptide(L)'
;ITIIDANLKVSGIIQGLLKGRDVKTGLLVDPRSKALVLNGKPGHLQFYSLHDDKHFYNLDIVQQEFVNQAGLQHIELVKAAFNAKGNWLTTVEELKRNETSHLEVQMKFWEYVDKLQSFVLNTTINWPHEDQISSLSFKTGSDSDKDVPTLVTTGNDGLFKVWVLEDNSDIYRKYSMLVYKIWRRQSWRSFCFWILKAASML
;
A
#
# COMPACT_ATOMS: atom_id res chain seq x y z
N ILE A 1 -23.21 9.07 -0.34
CA ILE A 1 -22.56 9.75 0.81
C ILE A 1 -22.92 11.23 0.72
N THR A 2 -23.41 11.83 1.80
CA THR A 2 -23.81 13.24 1.80
C THR A 2 -22.68 14.09 2.35
N ILE A 3 -22.30 15.14 1.62
CA ILE A 3 -21.33 16.14 2.07
C ILE A 3 -22.10 17.23 2.80
N ILE A 4 -21.67 17.53 4.02
CA ILE A 4 -22.27 18.53 4.88
C ILE A 4 -21.23 19.62 5.12
N ASP A 5 -21.61 20.88 4.91
CA ASP A 5 -20.73 22.03 5.16
C ASP A 5 -20.62 22.36 6.66
N ALA A 6 -19.78 23.35 6.99
CA ALA A 6 -19.62 23.81 8.37
C ALA A 6 -20.90 24.40 8.99
N ASN A 7 -21.90 24.75 8.17
CA ASN A 7 -23.20 25.26 8.59
C ASN A 7 -24.26 24.16 8.71
N LEU A 8 -23.86 22.89 8.66
CA LEU A 8 -24.74 21.72 8.70
C LEU A 8 -25.72 21.63 7.52
N LYS A 9 -25.39 22.26 6.39
CA LYS A 9 -26.17 22.17 5.16
C LYS A 9 -25.56 21.15 4.21
N VAL A 10 -26.44 20.47 3.47
CA VAL A 10 -26.00 19.57 2.40
C VAL A 10 -25.38 20.40 1.29
N SER A 11 -24.09 20.19 1.05
CA SER A 11 -23.33 20.87 -0.01
C SER A 11 -23.12 19.99 -1.25
N GLY A 12 -23.30 18.68 -1.11
CA GLY A 12 -23.15 17.74 -2.23
C GLY A 12 -23.49 16.31 -1.87
N ILE A 13 -23.55 15.45 -2.89
CA ILE A 13 -23.80 14.02 -2.75
C ILE A 13 -22.79 13.28 -3.62
N ILE A 14 -22.08 12.33 -3.03
CA ILE A 14 -21.19 11.37 -3.71
C ILE A 14 -21.95 10.07 -3.90
N GLN A 15 -22.15 9.65 -5.14
CA GLN A 15 -22.93 8.45 -5.48
C GLN A 15 -22.05 7.30 -6.00
N GLY A 16 -20.94 7.60 -6.67
CA GLY A 16 -20.10 6.59 -7.31
C GLY A 16 -19.15 5.84 -6.35
N LEU A 17 -19.02 6.30 -5.09
CA LEU A 17 -18.15 5.65 -4.12
C LEU A 17 -18.85 4.43 -3.49
N LEU A 18 -18.18 3.27 -3.49
CA LEU A 18 -18.73 2.07 -2.87
C LEU A 18 -18.35 2.09 -1.40
N LYS A 19 -19.35 1.91 -0.52
CA LYS A 19 -19.11 1.97 0.93
C LYS A 19 -18.57 0.62 1.41
N GLY A 20 -17.27 0.57 1.71
CA GLY A 20 -16.67 -0.55 2.45
C GLY A 20 -17.17 -0.62 3.90
N ARG A 21 -16.96 -1.76 4.56
CA ARG A 21 -17.28 -1.92 5.99
C ARG A 21 -16.33 -1.12 6.88
N ASP A 22 -15.05 -1.09 6.52
CA ASP A 22 -13.98 -0.44 7.26
C ASP A 22 -12.91 0.08 6.28
N VAL A 23 -12.25 1.19 6.63
CA VAL A 23 -11.21 1.85 5.83
C VAL A 23 -9.90 1.81 6.61
N LYS A 24 -9.16 0.71 6.46
CA LYS A 24 -7.93 0.43 7.19
C LYS A 24 -6.69 1.00 6.51
N THR A 25 -6.67 1.05 5.18
CA THR A 25 -5.56 1.60 4.39
C THR A 25 -5.44 3.12 4.49
N GLY A 26 -6.40 3.78 5.12
CA GLY A 26 -6.60 5.22 5.00
C GLY A 26 -7.08 5.63 3.60
N LEU A 27 -7.03 6.93 3.34
CA LEU A 27 -7.37 7.54 2.06
C LEU A 27 -6.09 7.88 1.31
N LEU A 28 -5.91 7.29 0.14
CA LEU A 28 -4.76 7.49 -0.72
C LEU A 28 -5.19 8.22 -1.99
N VAL A 29 -4.23 8.83 -2.68
CA VAL A 29 -4.44 9.41 -4.01
C VAL A 29 -3.48 8.71 -4.97
N ASP A 30 -4.00 8.13 -6.05
CA ASP A 30 -3.16 7.63 -7.14
C ASP A 30 -2.47 8.84 -7.81
N PRO A 31 -1.13 8.93 -7.77
CA PRO A 31 -0.42 10.06 -8.36
C PRO A 31 -0.68 10.25 -9.85
N ARG A 32 -1.06 9.18 -10.58
CA ARG A 32 -1.23 9.19 -12.03
C ARG A 32 -2.62 9.63 -12.44
N SER A 33 -3.65 8.97 -11.91
CA SER A 33 -5.04 9.27 -12.26
C SER A 33 -5.70 10.33 -11.38
N LYS A 34 -5.06 10.70 -10.25
CA LYS A 34 -5.63 11.52 -9.17
C LYS A 34 -6.89 10.92 -8.55
N ALA A 35 -7.16 9.63 -8.80
CA ALA A 35 -8.25 8.92 -8.17
C ALA A 35 -8.01 8.79 -6.67
N LEU A 36 -9.09 8.92 -5.90
CA LEU A 36 -9.13 8.51 -4.51
C LEU A 36 -9.06 6.99 -4.44
N VAL A 37 -8.17 6.47 -3.60
CA VAL A 37 -7.94 5.03 -3.41
C VAL A 37 -8.11 4.68 -1.93
N LEU A 38 -8.92 3.65 -1.67
CA LEU A 38 -9.24 3.16 -0.33
C LEU A 38 -9.71 1.70 -0.39
N ASN A 39 -9.92 1.08 0.78
CA ASN A 39 -10.56 -0.23 0.85
C ASN A 39 -11.93 -0.21 0.14
N GLY A 40 -12.13 -1.16 -0.77
CA GLY A 40 -13.41 -1.41 -1.45
C GLY A 40 -14.16 -2.59 -0.84
N LYS A 41 -14.61 -3.52 -1.69
CA LYS A 41 -15.10 -4.83 -1.23
C LYS A 41 -13.97 -5.60 -0.51
N PRO A 42 -14.27 -6.59 0.35
CA PRO A 42 -13.24 -7.31 1.11
C PRO A 42 -12.07 -7.78 0.24
N GLY A 43 -10.85 -7.48 0.69
CA GLY A 43 -9.62 -7.81 -0.03
C GLY A 43 -9.30 -6.96 -1.27
N HIS A 44 -10.03 -5.89 -1.53
CA HIS A 44 -9.84 -5.05 -2.73
C HIS A 44 -9.51 -3.59 -2.38
N LEU A 45 -8.78 -2.92 -3.27
CA LEU A 45 -8.71 -1.47 -3.35
C LEU A 45 -9.71 -0.96 -4.39
N GLN A 46 -10.47 0.07 -4.03
CA GLN A 46 -11.32 0.80 -4.95
C GLN A 46 -10.60 2.05 -5.44
N PHE A 47 -10.65 2.30 -6.74
CA PHE A 47 -10.22 3.54 -7.37
C PHE A 47 -11.46 4.35 -7.78
N TYR A 48 -11.53 5.61 -7.34
CA TYR A 48 -12.71 6.45 -7.53
C TYR A 48 -12.30 7.89 -7.93
N SER A 49 -12.90 8.42 -8.99
CA SER A 49 -12.71 9.81 -9.42
C SER A 49 -13.60 10.73 -8.61
N LEU A 50 -12.97 11.64 -7.86
CA LEU A 50 -13.65 12.73 -7.17
C LEU A 50 -14.19 13.79 -8.15
N HIS A 51 -13.54 13.95 -9.31
CA HIS A 51 -13.94 14.93 -10.33
C HIS A 51 -15.21 14.50 -11.05
N ASP A 52 -15.29 13.22 -11.44
CA ASP A 52 -16.39 12.70 -12.28
C ASP A 52 -17.49 12.01 -11.46
N ASP A 53 -17.36 11.97 -10.13
CA ASP A 53 -18.16 11.13 -9.21
C ASP A 53 -18.33 9.70 -9.73
N LYS A 54 -17.21 9.08 -10.15
CA LYS A 54 -17.25 7.80 -10.87
C LYS A 54 -16.31 6.77 -10.27
N HIS A 55 -16.84 5.57 -10.05
CA HIS A 55 -16.03 4.39 -9.79
C HIS A 55 -15.22 4.01 -11.04
N PHE A 56 -13.90 3.91 -10.90
CA PHE A 56 -13.03 3.50 -11.99
C PHE A 56 -12.94 1.98 -12.07
N TYR A 57 -12.35 1.36 -11.05
CA TYR A 57 -12.21 -0.09 -10.97
C TYR A 57 -11.90 -0.53 -9.53
N ASN A 58 -11.94 -1.84 -9.31
CA ASN A 58 -11.45 -2.46 -8.09
C ASN A 58 -10.24 -3.33 -8.42
N LEU A 59 -9.17 -3.20 -7.64
CA LEU A 59 -8.00 -4.06 -7.73
C LEU A 59 -8.11 -5.16 -6.67
N ASP A 60 -8.12 -6.41 -7.10
CA ASP A 60 -8.13 -7.58 -6.20
C ASP A 60 -6.73 -7.82 -5.64
N ILE A 61 -6.57 -7.51 -4.35
CA ILE A 61 -5.29 -7.60 -3.66
C ILE A 61 -5.12 -8.97 -3.02
N VAL A 62 -6.15 -9.44 -2.31
CA VAL A 62 -6.10 -10.69 -1.55
C VAL A 62 -6.10 -11.90 -2.46
N GLN A 63 -6.82 -11.86 -3.59
CA GLN A 63 -6.88 -12.96 -4.56
C GLN A 63 -7.31 -14.30 -3.91
N GLN A 64 -8.18 -14.22 -2.90
CA GLN A 64 -8.78 -15.37 -2.24
C GLN A 64 -10.29 -15.19 -2.16
N GLU A 65 -11.00 -16.32 -2.16
CA GLU A 65 -12.45 -16.35 -2.03
C GLU A 65 -12.90 -15.82 -0.67
N PHE A 66 -13.81 -14.85 -0.69
CA PHE A 66 -14.39 -14.30 0.52
C PHE A 66 -15.62 -15.11 0.93
N VAL A 67 -15.47 -15.92 1.98
CA VAL A 67 -16.59 -16.68 2.56
C VAL A 67 -17.24 -15.87 3.69
N ASN A 68 -18.44 -15.35 3.44
CA ASN A 68 -19.18 -14.55 4.42
C ASN A 68 -19.89 -15.46 5.45
N GLN A 69 -19.13 -15.99 6.41
CA GLN A 69 -19.64 -16.80 7.51
C GLN A 69 -19.20 -16.20 8.85
N ALA A 70 -20.13 -16.13 9.80
CA ALA A 70 -19.86 -15.61 11.14
C ALA A 70 -18.76 -16.44 11.83
N GLY A 71 -17.79 -15.75 12.44
CA GLY A 71 -16.66 -16.37 13.14
C GLY A 71 -15.51 -16.83 12.24
N LEU A 72 -15.61 -16.73 10.91
CA LEU A 72 -14.44 -16.89 10.04
C LEU A 72 -13.59 -15.62 10.10
N GLN A 73 -12.28 -15.83 10.21
CA GLN A 73 -11.30 -14.78 10.02
C GLN A 73 -10.94 -14.65 8.56
N HIS A 74 -10.83 -13.41 8.12
CA HIS A 74 -10.46 -13.06 6.76
C HIS A 74 -9.12 -12.35 6.77
N ILE A 75 -8.40 -12.52 5.67
CA ILE A 75 -7.26 -11.68 5.39
C ILE A 75 -7.77 -10.27 5.15
N GLU A 76 -7.23 -9.32 5.89
CA GLU A 76 -7.62 -7.92 5.83
C GLU A 76 -6.52 -7.11 5.13
N LEU A 77 -6.94 -6.28 4.18
CA LEU A 77 -6.06 -5.30 3.56
C LEU A 77 -5.91 -4.08 4.48
N VAL A 78 -4.75 -3.93 5.10
CA VAL A 78 -4.55 -2.98 6.21
C VAL A 78 -3.72 -1.75 5.83
N LYS A 79 -2.81 -1.85 4.87
CA LYS A 79 -2.00 -0.70 4.43
C LYS A 79 -1.78 -0.71 2.93
N ALA A 80 -1.63 0.48 2.37
CA ALA A 80 -1.21 0.64 1.00
C ALA A 80 -0.41 1.95 0.84
N ALA A 81 0.50 2.00 -0.14
CA ALA A 81 1.19 3.22 -0.51
C ALA A 81 1.60 3.20 -1.98
N PHE A 82 1.57 4.37 -2.61
CA PHE A 82 2.13 4.58 -3.94
C PHE A 82 3.52 5.19 -3.84
N ASN A 83 4.37 4.89 -4.82
CA ASN A 83 5.57 5.68 -5.04
C ASN A 83 5.21 7.03 -5.68
N ALA A 84 6.18 7.95 -5.76
CA ALA A 84 5.95 9.31 -6.25
C ALA A 84 5.31 9.38 -7.65
N LYS A 85 5.73 8.49 -8.57
CA LYS A 85 5.21 8.41 -9.94
C LYS A 85 3.90 7.61 -10.05
N GLY A 86 3.49 6.91 -9.00
CA GLY A 86 2.32 6.02 -8.98
C GLY A 86 2.44 4.78 -9.87
N ASN A 87 3.62 4.46 -10.41
CA ASN A 87 3.85 3.25 -11.18
C ASN A 87 4.14 2.02 -10.29
N TRP A 88 4.38 2.24 -8.99
CA TRP A 88 4.48 1.18 -7.99
C TRP A 88 3.47 1.39 -6.87
N LEU A 89 2.87 0.29 -6.45
CA LEU A 89 1.97 0.19 -5.30
C LEU A 89 2.48 -0.91 -4.38
N THR A 90 2.55 -0.62 -3.08
CA THR A 90 2.74 -1.64 -2.05
C THR A 90 1.45 -1.80 -1.28
N THR A 91 1.08 -3.04 -0.96
CA THR A 91 -0.04 -3.37 -0.07
C THR A 91 0.42 -4.29 1.05
N VAL A 92 -0.23 -4.19 2.21
CA VAL A 92 -0.01 -5.09 3.35
C VAL A 92 -1.34 -5.71 3.75
N GLU A 93 -1.29 -7.03 3.92
CA GLU A 93 -2.40 -7.89 4.26
C GLU A 93 -2.10 -8.59 5.58
N GLU A 94 -3.09 -8.67 6.45
CA GLU A 94 -2.96 -9.28 7.78
C GLU A 94 -4.07 -10.30 8.01
N LEU A 95 -3.71 -11.46 8.55
CA LEU A 95 -4.65 -12.41 9.14
C LEU A 95 -4.43 -12.45 10.65
N LYS A 96 -5.37 -11.89 11.40
CA LYS A 96 -5.39 -11.98 12.87
C LYS A 96 -6.19 -13.19 13.28
N ARG A 97 -5.50 -14.28 13.65
CA ARG A 97 -6.13 -15.47 14.20
C ARG A 97 -6.25 -15.38 15.74
N ASN A 98 -7.33 -14.82 16.27
CA ASN A 98 -7.61 -14.70 17.71
C ASN A 98 -6.51 -13.95 18.50
N GLU A 99 -6.72 -13.67 19.79
CA GLU A 99 -5.72 -12.99 20.64
C GLU A 99 -4.49 -13.85 20.97
N THR A 100 -4.57 -15.16 20.76
CA THR A 100 -3.57 -16.15 21.20
C THR A 100 -2.75 -16.78 20.08
N SER A 101 -2.93 -16.37 18.80
CA SER A 101 -2.21 -17.02 17.70
C SER A 101 -1.36 -16.06 16.86
N HIS A 102 -0.56 -16.67 15.97
CA HIS A 102 0.40 -15.99 15.11
C HIS A 102 -0.30 -15.05 14.12
N LEU A 103 0.13 -13.79 14.11
CA LEU A 103 -0.28 -12.77 13.14
C LEU A 103 0.36 -13.08 11.78
N GLU A 104 -0.40 -13.49 10.77
CA GLU A 104 0.18 -13.68 9.43
C GLU A 104 0.20 -12.34 8.69
N VAL A 105 1.39 -11.88 8.30
CA VAL A 105 1.57 -10.63 7.53
C VAL A 105 2.13 -10.95 6.16
N GLN A 106 1.46 -10.45 5.12
CA GLN A 106 1.93 -10.51 3.74
C GLN A 106 2.05 -9.08 3.19
N MET A 107 3.16 -8.80 2.50
CA MET A 107 3.37 -7.54 1.80
C MET A 107 3.55 -7.83 0.31
N LYS A 108 2.79 -7.14 -0.54
CA LYS A 108 2.83 -7.29 -1.99
C LYS A 108 3.30 -6.00 -2.65
N PHE A 109 4.06 -6.15 -3.72
CA PHE A 109 4.46 -5.08 -4.61
C PHE A 109 3.83 -5.28 -5.97
N TRP A 110 3.23 -4.22 -6.47
CA TRP A 110 2.48 -4.20 -7.72
C TRP A 110 3.08 -3.15 -8.64
N GLU A 111 3.26 -3.51 -9.89
CA GLU A 111 3.74 -2.64 -10.94
C GLU A 111 2.58 -2.26 -11.85
N TYR A 112 2.47 -0.99 -12.19
CA TYR A 112 1.48 -0.55 -13.16
C TYR A 112 1.89 -0.91 -14.58
N VAL A 113 0.98 -1.51 -15.33
CA VAL A 113 1.18 -1.87 -16.73
C VAL A 113 0.26 -1.03 -17.60
N ASP A 114 0.83 -0.08 -18.36
CA ASP A 114 0.06 0.85 -19.21
C ASP A 114 -0.85 0.15 -20.22
N LYS A 115 -0.41 -0.97 -20.79
CA LYS A 115 -1.24 -1.73 -21.74
C LYS A 115 -2.52 -2.30 -21.12
N LEU A 116 -2.46 -2.65 -19.83
CA LEU A 116 -3.58 -3.22 -19.08
C LEU A 116 -4.36 -2.15 -18.34
N GLN A 117 -3.84 -0.92 -18.29
CA GLN A 117 -4.34 0.17 -17.46
C GLN A 117 -4.60 -0.25 -16.00
N SER A 118 -3.78 -1.18 -15.48
CA SER A 118 -3.97 -1.78 -14.16
C SER A 118 -2.64 -2.16 -13.52
N PHE A 119 -2.69 -2.45 -12.22
CA PHE A 119 -1.57 -2.97 -11.45
C PHE A 119 -1.49 -4.49 -11.57
N VAL A 120 -0.28 -5.01 -11.81
CA VAL A 120 0.03 -6.43 -11.86
C VAL A 120 0.95 -6.77 -10.70
N LEU A 121 0.67 -7.88 -10.02
CA LEU A 121 1.49 -8.36 -8.93
C LEU A 121 2.89 -8.70 -9.43
N ASN A 122 3.91 -8.09 -8.83
CA ASN A 122 5.31 -8.33 -9.16
C ASN A 122 5.96 -9.26 -8.12
N THR A 123 5.87 -8.90 -6.84
CA THR A 123 6.54 -9.62 -5.76
C THR A 123 5.61 -9.75 -4.54
N THR A 124 5.61 -10.94 -3.92
CA THR A 124 4.94 -11.20 -2.64
C THR A 124 5.97 -11.57 -1.59
N ILE A 125 5.86 -10.98 -0.41
CA ILE A 125 6.76 -11.16 0.71
C ILE A 125 5.94 -11.60 1.92
N ASN A 126 6.21 -12.81 2.38
CA ASN A 126 5.61 -13.33 3.62
C ASN A 126 6.51 -12.93 4.78
N TRP A 127 5.90 -12.55 5.91
CA TRP A 127 6.62 -12.18 7.14
C TRP A 127 7.66 -11.08 6.91
N PRO A 128 7.26 -9.91 6.37
CA PRO A 128 8.17 -8.80 6.12
C PRO A 128 8.82 -8.28 7.40
N HIS A 129 8.20 -8.50 8.57
CA HIS A 129 8.70 -8.23 9.92
C HIS A 129 8.32 -9.42 10.82
N GLU A 130 8.96 -9.56 11.99
CA GLU A 130 8.61 -10.60 12.98
C GLU A 130 7.29 -10.28 13.72
N ASP A 131 6.73 -9.09 13.49
CA ASP A 131 5.47 -8.60 14.04
C ASP A 131 4.80 -7.65 13.01
N GLN A 132 3.69 -7.03 13.38
CA GLN A 132 2.91 -6.11 12.56
C GLN A 132 3.78 -5.01 11.95
N ILE A 133 3.56 -4.71 10.67
CA ILE A 133 4.08 -3.47 10.06
C ILE A 133 3.33 -2.31 10.70
N SER A 134 4.04 -1.38 11.33
CA SER A 134 3.46 -0.17 11.90
C SER A 134 3.29 0.92 10.85
N SER A 135 4.26 1.11 9.96
CA SER A 135 4.24 2.11 8.90
C SER A 135 5.01 1.66 7.66
N LEU A 136 4.63 2.20 6.51
CA LEU A 136 5.37 2.02 5.26
C LEU A 136 5.28 3.29 4.41
N SER A 137 6.37 3.65 3.75
CA SER A 137 6.45 4.85 2.94
C SER A 137 7.47 4.69 1.82
N PHE A 138 7.08 5.11 0.62
CA PHE A 138 8.01 5.20 -0.49
C PHE A 138 8.89 6.44 -0.36
N LYS A 139 10.10 6.35 -0.90
CA LYS A 139 10.96 7.52 -1.11
C LYS A 139 10.20 8.60 -1.88
N THR A 140 10.27 9.82 -1.37
CA THR A 140 9.70 11.02 -2.01
C THR A 140 10.83 11.86 -2.59
N GLY A 141 10.62 12.52 -3.74
CA GLY A 141 11.47 13.64 -4.16
C GLY A 141 12.57 13.39 -5.19
N SER A 142 12.49 12.36 -6.04
CA SER A 142 13.30 12.34 -7.28
C SER A 142 12.46 11.88 -8.47
N ASP A 143 12.15 12.82 -9.35
CA ASP A 143 11.34 12.56 -10.54
C ASP A 143 12.17 12.07 -11.75
N SER A 144 13.47 11.88 -11.55
CA SER A 144 14.35 11.36 -12.62
C SER A 144 13.93 9.95 -13.02
N ASP A 145 13.97 9.64 -14.31
CA ASP A 145 13.68 8.28 -14.82
C ASP A 145 14.66 7.21 -14.35
N LYS A 146 15.77 7.61 -13.74
CA LYS A 146 16.75 6.70 -13.12
C LYS A 146 16.45 6.39 -11.65
N ASP A 147 15.38 6.94 -11.08
CA ASP A 147 15.08 6.69 -9.67
C ASP A 147 14.46 5.32 -9.48
N VAL A 148 15.15 4.49 -8.70
CA VAL A 148 14.73 3.12 -8.39
C VAL A 148 13.68 3.18 -7.28
N PRO A 149 12.51 2.52 -7.44
CA PRO A 149 11.50 2.51 -6.39
C PRO A 149 12.10 1.94 -5.10
N THR A 150 12.02 2.74 -4.05
CA THR A 150 12.56 2.42 -2.73
C THR A 150 11.47 2.63 -1.68
N LEU A 151 11.19 1.59 -0.90
CA LEU A 151 10.22 1.59 0.19
C LEU A 151 10.94 1.42 1.52
N VAL A 152 10.51 2.14 2.55
CA VAL A 152 10.87 1.88 3.94
C VAL A 152 9.65 1.34 4.68
N THR A 153 9.82 0.27 5.46
CA THR A 153 8.83 -0.25 6.39
C THR A 153 9.37 -0.18 7.81
N THR A 154 8.48 0.02 8.79
CA THR A 154 8.76 -0.13 10.22
C THR A 154 7.84 -1.20 10.80
N GLY A 155 8.34 -2.01 11.73
CA GLY A 155 7.58 -3.05 12.41
C GLY A 155 7.50 -2.84 13.92
N ASN A 156 6.55 -3.52 14.55
CA ASN A 156 6.46 -3.61 16.01
C ASN A 156 7.58 -4.47 16.62
N ASP A 157 8.32 -5.20 15.78
CA ASP A 157 9.58 -5.87 16.10
C ASP A 157 10.74 -4.89 16.41
N GLY A 158 10.50 -3.58 16.34
CA GLY A 158 11.48 -2.53 16.62
C GLY A 158 12.49 -2.34 15.49
N LEU A 159 12.25 -2.94 14.31
CA LEU A 159 13.12 -2.84 13.15
C LEU A 159 12.49 -1.97 12.06
N PHE A 160 13.34 -1.40 11.23
CA PHE A 160 12.94 -0.88 9.93
C PHE A 160 13.68 -1.63 8.82
N LYS A 161 13.04 -1.79 7.67
CA LYS A 161 13.62 -2.43 6.49
C LYS A 161 13.49 -1.52 5.29
N VAL A 162 14.49 -1.58 4.41
CA VAL A 162 14.51 -0.83 3.15
C VAL A 162 14.44 -1.83 2.01
N TRP A 163 13.43 -1.67 1.16
CA TRP A 163 13.16 -2.51 0.00
C TRP A 163 13.51 -1.73 -1.26
N VAL A 164 14.38 -2.30 -2.11
CA VAL A 164 14.86 -1.66 -3.33
C VAL A 164 14.71 -2.64 -4.49
N LEU A 165 14.21 -2.15 -5.63
CA LEU A 165 14.06 -2.97 -6.83
C LEU A 165 15.45 -3.24 -7.39
N GLU A 166 15.80 -4.51 -7.48
CA GLU A 166 17.06 -4.97 -8.07
C GLU A 166 16.75 -5.62 -9.42
N ASP A 167 17.45 -5.14 -10.45
CA ASP A 167 17.34 -5.71 -11.79
C ASP A 167 18.34 -6.88 -11.92
N ASN A 168 17.84 -8.11 -11.76
CA ASN A 168 18.61 -9.33 -11.98
C ASN A 168 18.45 -9.83 -13.42
N SER A 169 18.56 -8.92 -14.39
CA SER A 169 18.55 -9.27 -15.80
C SER A 169 19.87 -9.98 -16.18
N ASP A 170 19.92 -11.29 -16.01
CA ASP A 170 20.95 -12.12 -16.62
C ASP A 170 20.47 -12.65 -17.98
N ILE A 171 21.41 -13.11 -18.81
CA ILE A 171 21.23 -13.55 -20.21
C ILE A 171 20.06 -14.55 -20.42
N TYR A 172 19.59 -15.21 -19.36
CA TYR A 172 18.53 -16.22 -19.39
C TYR A 172 17.24 -15.83 -18.66
N ARG A 173 17.18 -14.68 -17.96
CA ARG A 173 16.07 -14.38 -17.06
C ARG A 173 15.87 -12.88 -16.88
N LYS A 174 14.75 -12.36 -17.39
CA LYS A 174 14.38 -10.94 -17.31
C LYS A 174 13.27 -10.73 -16.29
N TYR A 175 13.61 -10.81 -15.01
CA TYR A 175 12.71 -10.45 -13.91
C TYR A 175 13.43 -9.52 -12.93
N SER A 176 12.86 -8.36 -12.67
CA SER A 176 13.29 -7.49 -11.57
C SER A 176 12.56 -7.89 -10.30
N MET A 177 13.28 -8.04 -9.19
CA MET A 177 12.74 -8.44 -7.89
C MET A 177 13.12 -7.41 -6.83
N LEU A 178 12.23 -7.19 -5.85
CA LEU A 178 12.53 -6.33 -4.72
C LEU A 178 13.28 -7.11 -3.64
N VAL A 179 14.46 -6.63 -3.29
CA VAL A 179 15.33 -7.19 -2.24
C VAL A 179 15.39 -6.19 -1.08
N TYR A 180 15.53 -6.68 0.16
CA TYR A 180 15.69 -5.81 1.32
C TYR A 180 17.14 -5.76 1.81
N LYS A 181 17.52 -4.61 2.37
CA LYS A 181 18.74 -4.46 3.16
C LYS A 181 18.36 -4.05 4.59
N ILE A 182 18.90 -4.78 5.59
CA ILE A 182 18.72 -4.46 7.01
C ILE A 182 19.79 -3.45 7.42
N TRP A 183 19.38 -2.33 8.00
CA TRP A 183 20.31 -1.34 8.56
C TRP A 183 20.14 -1.28 10.08
N ARG A 184 21.22 -1.55 10.83
CA ARG A 184 21.26 -1.37 12.29
C ARG A 184 21.75 0.05 12.65
N ARG A 185 21.26 0.59 13.77
CA ARG A 185 21.37 1.97 14.30
C ARG A 185 22.78 2.63 14.33
N GLN A 186 23.87 2.00 13.92
CA GLN A 186 25.25 2.52 14.12
C GLN A 186 25.95 3.13 12.89
N SER A 187 25.33 3.13 11.70
CA SER A 187 25.93 3.75 10.49
C SER A 187 25.20 5.05 10.10
N TRP A 188 25.38 6.11 10.90
CA TRP A 188 24.63 7.38 10.78
C TRP A 188 25.55 8.56 10.47
N ARG A 189 26.28 8.51 9.35
CA ARG A 189 27.04 9.69 8.90
C ARG A 189 26.60 10.31 7.57
N SER A 190 25.77 9.62 6.78
CA SER A 190 25.29 10.17 5.49
C SER A 190 23.76 10.23 5.35
N PHE A 191 23.00 9.84 6.38
CA PHE A 191 21.53 9.70 6.32
C PHE A 191 20.73 10.77 7.10
N CYS A 192 21.41 11.68 7.82
CA CYS A 192 20.79 12.55 8.83
C CYS A 192 19.75 13.57 8.33
N PHE A 193 19.59 13.81 7.02
CA PHE A 193 18.55 14.72 6.53
C PHE A 193 17.18 14.08 6.29
N TRP A 194 17.08 12.75 6.23
CA TRP A 194 15.87 12.07 5.72
C TRP A 194 14.93 11.52 6.80
N ILE A 195 15.39 11.41 8.06
CA ILE A 195 14.60 10.86 9.17
C ILE A 195 13.57 11.87 9.72
N LEU A 196 13.80 13.18 9.50
CA LEU A 196 12.93 14.22 10.07
C LEU A 196 11.50 14.22 9.52
N LYS A 197 11.24 13.63 8.35
CA LYS A 197 9.89 13.60 7.77
C LYS A 197 9.06 12.37 8.16
N ALA A 198 9.71 11.27 8.53
CA ALA A 198 9.04 10.09 9.08
C ALA A 198 8.76 10.26 10.59
N ALA A 199 9.64 10.97 11.31
CA ALA A 199 9.45 11.30 12.72
C ALA A 199 8.39 12.41 12.95
N SER A 200 8.07 13.23 11.94
CA SER A 200 7.03 14.27 12.04
C SER A 200 5.61 13.76 11.77
N MET A 201 5.43 12.44 11.61
CA MET A 201 4.13 11.77 11.48
C MET A 201 3.77 10.93 12.72
N LEU A 202 4.52 11.10 13.81
CA LEU A 202 4.17 10.62 15.16
C LEU A 202 3.43 11.72 15.93
#